data_AF-A0A1Z9STW7-F1
#
_entry.id   AF-A0A1Z9STW7-F1
#
_cell.length_a   1.000
_cell.length_b   1.000
_cell.length_c   1.000
_cell.angle_alpha   90.00
_cell.angle_beta   90.00
_cell.angle_gamma   90.00
#
_symmetry.space_group_name_H-M   'P 1'
#
loop_
_entity.id
_entity.type
_entity.pdbx_description
1 polymer ?
#
loop_
_entity_poly.entity_id
_entity_poly.type
_entity_poly.pdbx_seq_one_letter_code
_entity_poly.pdbx_strand_id
1 'polypeptide(L)'
;MTSTEDYYYRVFLPNEEKKRKEKMKESVEIGKEEEPWEAVHLELRDKDFMRIAREAHKRDITINRMINIMLKDGMTSAEYKFEHGNKPQLLNETE
;
A
#
# COMPACT_ATOMS: atom_id res chain seq x y z
N MET A 1 -35.67 27.67 -19.00
CA MET A 1 -34.70 26.62 -19.35
C MET A 1 -33.37 27.00 -18.73
N THR A 2 -32.83 26.21 -17.80
CA THR A 2 -31.49 26.46 -17.23
C THR A 2 -30.44 26.20 -18.32
N SER A 3 -29.44 27.07 -18.42
CA SER A 3 -28.32 26.88 -19.36
C SER A 3 -27.63 25.54 -19.08
N THR A 4 -27.11 24.89 -20.13
CA THR A 4 -26.25 23.70 -20.01
C THR A 4 -25.10 23.94 -19.03
N GLU A 5 -24.60 25.17 -18.99
CA GLU A 5 -23.51 25.61 -18.12
C GLU A 5 -23.96 25.68 -16.66
N ASP A 6 -25.16 26.21 -16.40
CA ASP A 6 -25.77 26.21 -15.06
C ASP A 6 -26.01 24.80 -14.52
N TYR A 7 -26.43 23.86 -15.38
CA TYR A 7 -26.62 22.45 -15.01
C TYR A 7 -25.29 21.79 -14.65
N TYR A 8 -24.24 22.05 -15.44
CA TYR A 8 -22.91 21.47 -15.23
C TYR A 8 -22.35 21.85 -13.84
N TYR A 9 -22.40 23.14 -13.49
CA TYR A 9 -21.86 23.62 -12.22
C TYR A 9 -22.74 23.34 -11.01
N ARG A 10 -24.08 23.41 -11.13
CA ARG A 10 -24.97 23.23 -9.96
C ARG A 10 -25.32 21.77 -9.68
N VAL A 11 -25.27 20.90 -10.68
CA VAL A 11 -25.80 19.53 -10.56
C VAL A 11 -24.72 18.49 -10.88
N PHE A 12 -24.05 18.60 -12.02
CA PHE A 12 -23.13 17.55 -12.47
C PHE A 12 -21.84 17.49 -11.64
N LEU A 13 -21.10 18.60 -11.53
CA LEU A 13 -19.83 18.65 -10.77
C LEU A 13 -19.99 18.25 -9.30
N PRO A 14 -20.99 18.77 -8.55
CA PRO A 14 -21.20 18.37 -7.15
C PRO A 14 -21.53 16.88 -6.99
N ASN A 15 -22.25 16.29 -7.95
CA ASN A 15 -22.55 14.86 -7.92
C ASN A 15 -21.32 13.99 -8.22
N GLU A 16 -20.45 14.41 -9.13
CA GLU A 16 -19.18 13.72 -9.40
C GLU A 16 -18.24 13.77 -8.19
N GLU A 17 -18.17 14.91 -7.48
CA GLU A 17 -17.41 14.99 -6.22
C GLU A 17 -17.97 14.07 -5.13
N LYS A 18 -19.29 13.99 -4.99
CA LYS A 18 -19.95 13.07 -4.04
C LYS A 18 -19.61 11.61 -4.36
N LYS A 19 -19.73 11.18 -5.61
CA LYS A 19 -19.37 9.82 -6.03
C LYS A 19 -17.90 9.49 -5.75
N ARG A 20 -16.98 10.44 -5.98
CA ARG A 20 -15.55 10.26 -5.64
C ARG A 20 -15.35 10.06 -4.14
N LYS A 21 -16.01 10.88 -3.32
CA LYS A 21 -15.96 10.77 -1.85
C LYS A 21 -16.58 9.47 -1.35
N GLU A 22 -17.66 8.99 -1.97
CA GLU A 22 -18.31 7.71 -1.63
C GLU A 22 -17.41 6.52 -1.98
N LYS A 23 -16.83 6.49 -3.18
CA LYS A 23 -15.85 5.46 -3.57
C LYS A 23 -14.62 5.43 -2.65
N MET A 24 -14.16 6.60 -2.22
CA MET A 24 -13.04 6.71 -1.27
C MET A 24 -13.41 6.22 0.14
N LYS A 25 -14.70 6.26 0.53
CA LYS A 25 -15.17 5.66 1.78
C LYS A 25 -15.33 4.14 1.65
N GLU A 26 -15.75 3.67 0.48
CA GLU A 26 -15.94 2.24 0.19
C GLU A 26 -14.60 1.48 0.15
N SER A 27 -13.53 2.09 -0.36
CA SER A 27 -12.18 1.50 -0.32
C SER A 27 -11.51 1.54 1.05
N VAL A 28 -12.13 2.23 2.02
CA VAL A 28 -11.68 2.34 3.41
C VAL A 28 -12.59 1.45 4.25
N GLU A 29 -12.49 0.13 4.04
CA GLU A 29 -13.02 -0.86 4.99
C GLU A 29 -12.20 -0.80 6.30
N ILE A 30 -12.37 0.26 7.08
CA ILE A 30 -11.95 0.32 8.49
C ILE A 30 -12.93 -0.56 9.25
N GLY A 31 -12.51 -1.77 9.63
CA GLY A 31 -13.35 -2.65 10.45
C GLY A 31 -13.21 -4.16 10.26
N LYS A 32 -12.23 -4.66 9.49
CA LYS A 32 -11.80 -6.05 9.69
C LYS A 32 -10.98 -6.06 10.98
N GLU A 33 -11.34 -6.94 11.91
CA GLU A 33 -10.63 -7.18 13.17
C GLU A 33 -9.17 -7.48 12.87
N GLU A 34 -8.34 -6.44 12.84
CA GLU A 34 -6.90 -6.62 12.68
C GLU A 34 -6.29 -6.66 14.08
N GLU A 35 -5.37 -7.61 14.28
CA GLU A 35 -4.56 -7.70 15.49
C GLU A 35 -4.04 -6.31 15.92
N PRO A 36 -3.84 -6.07 17.23
CA PRO A 36 -3.44 -4.76 17.72
C PRO A 36 -2.18 -4.27 16.99
N TRP A 37 -2.36 -3.31 16.09
CA TRP A 37 -1.25 -2.67 15.40
C TRP A 37 -0.57 -1.70 16.35
N GLU A 38 0.75 -1.82 16.47
CA GLU A 38 1.56 -0.82 17.15
C GLU A 38 1.93 0.29 16.16
N ALA A 39 1.70 1.55 16.57
CA ALA A 39 2.08 2.70 15.77
C ALA A 39 3.57 2.97 15.91
N VAL A 40 4.31 2.86 14.80
CA VAL A 40 5.76 3.12 14.76
C VAL A 40 6.03 4.39 13.96
N HIS A 41 6.87 5.27 14.51
CA HIS A 41 7.35 6.44 13.76
C HIS A 41 8.55 6.05 12.90
N LEU A 42 8.51 6.38 11.61
CA LEU A 42 9.54 6.04 10.64
C LEU A 42 10.03 7.30 9.94
N GLU A 43 11.35 7.54 9.98
CA GLU A 43 12.00 8.58 9.23
C GLU A 43 12.59 8.00 7.94
N LEU A 44 12.21 8.57 6.79
CA LEU A 44 12.67 8.16 5.48
C LEU A 44 13.24 9.36 4.73
N ARG A 45 14.29 9.14 3.95
CA ARG A 45 14.73 10.14 2.98
C ARG A 45 13.62 10.33 1.94
N ASP A 46 13.43 11.58 1.49
CA ASP A 46 12.40 11.95 0.52
C ASP A 46 12.39 11.04 -0.73
N LYS A 47 13.58 10.76 -1.28
CA LYS A 47 13.75 9.85 -2.43
C LYS A 47 13.18 8.46 -2.19
N ASP A 48 13.36 7.91 -0.99
CA ASP A 48 12.91 6.57 -0.65
C ASP A 48 11.39 6.58 -0.38
N PHE A 49 10.89 7.60 0.31
CA PHE A 49 9.45 7.83 0.47
C PHE A 49 8.72 7.91 -0.87
N MET A 50 9.23 8.72 -1.81
CA MET A 50 8.63 8.89 -3.14
C MET A 50 8.62 7.59 -3.95
N ARG A 51 9.66 6.75 -3.80
CA ARG A 51 9.69 5.42 -4.42
C ARG A 51 8.59 4.52 -3.87
N ILE A 52 8.46 4.44 -2.55
CA ILE A 52 7.45 3.61 -1.88
C ILE A 52 6.05 4.09 -2.26
N ALA A 53 5.81 5.41 -2.23
CA ALA A 53 4.53 6.00 -2.63
C ALA A 53 4.15 5.67 -4.08
N ARG A 54 5.12 5.74 -5.00
CA ARG A 54 4.90 5.38 -6.41
C ARG A 54 4.54 3.91 -6.58
N GLU A 55 5.23 3.01 -5.88
CA GLU A 55 4.91 1.58 -5.97
C GLU A 55 3.56 1.25 -5.31
N ALA A 56 3.20 1.93 -4.22
CA ALA A 56 1.89 1.80 -3.58
C ALA A 56 0.77 2.23 -4.54
N HIS A 57 0.94 3.38 -5.19
CA HIS A 57 0.01 3.89 -6.20
C HIS A 57 -0.15 2.93 -7.39
N LYS A 58 0.95 2.34 -7.90
CA LYS A 58 0.87 1.35 -8.99
C LYS A 58 0.06 0.10 -8.64
N ARG A 59 0.01 -0.26 -7.35
CA ARG A 59 -0.71 -1.43 -6.84
C ARG A 59 -2.09 -1.10 -6.27
N ASP A 60 -2.52 0.16 -6.38
CA ASP A 60 -3.78 0.67 -5.82
C ASP A 60 -3.94 0.36 -4.31
N ILE A 61 -2.87 0.59 -3.54
CA ILE A 61 -2.85 0.41 -2.08
C ILE A 61 -2.29 1.63 -1.36
N THR A 62 -2.56 1.74 -0.07
CA THR A 62 -2.01 2.81 0.78
C THR A 62 -0.51 2.63 1.04
N ILE A 63 0.18 3.73 1.36
CA ILE A 63 1.60 3.70 1.74
C ILE A 63 1.81 2.81 2.97
N ASN A 64 0.95 2.93 4.00
CA ASN A 64 1.03 2.09 5.20
C ASN A 64 0.93 0.60 4.86
N ARG A 65 0.01 0.22 3.95
CA ARG A 65 -0.12 -1.16 3.49
C ARG A 65 1.15 -1.62 2.76
N MET A 66 1.73 -0.78 1.90
CA MET A 66 2.98 -1.10 1.21
C MET A 66 4.15 -1.27 2.19
N ILE A 67 4.30 -0.39 3.18
CA ILE A 67 5.33 -0.50 4.22
C ILE A 67 5.18 -1.83 4.96
N ASN A 68 3.97 -2.20 5.35
CA ASN A 68 3.70 -3.48 6.01
C ASN A 68 4.09 -4.68 5.13
N ILE A 69 3.85 -4.63 3.82
CA ILE A 69 4.29 -5.67 2.88
C ILE A 69 5.83 -5.76 2.86
N MET A 70 6.51 -4.63 2.73
CA MET A 70 7.98 -4.58 2.69
C MET A 70 8.62 -5.08 4.00
N LEU A 71 8.03 -4.75 5.16
CA LEU A 71 8.49 -5.24 6.46
C LEU A 71 8.32 -6.76 6.56
N LYS A 72 7.17 -7.29 6.15
CA LYS A 72 6.92 -8.74 6.12
C LYS A 72 7.92 -9.47 5.23
N ASP A 73 8.12 -8.99 4.00
CA ASP A 73 9.10 -9.56 3.07
C ASP A 73 10.53 -9.50 3.64
N GLY A 74 10.88 -8.38 4.28
CA GLY A 74 12.15 -8.21 4.97
C GLY A 74 12.36 -9.21 6.11
N MET A 75 11.36 -9.42 6.96
CA MET A 75 11.40 -10.38 8.08
C MET A 75 11.55 -11.81 7.60
N THR A 76 10.76 -12.25 6.60
CA THR A 76 10.90 -13.61 6.03
C THR A 76 12.30 -13.85 5.48
N SER A 77 12.89 -12.84 4.82
CA SER A 77 14.27 -12.94 4.32
C SER A 77 15.32 -12.97 5.43
N ALA A 78 15.04 -12.34 6.57
CA ALA A 78 15.91 -12.34 7.74
C ALA A 78 15.85 -13.69 8.44
N GLU A 79 14.65 -14.20 8.74
CA GLU A 79 14.42 -15.54 9.31
C GLU A 79 15.12 -16.62 8.49
N TYR A 80 14.99 -16.59 7.17
CA TYR A 80 15.67 -17.53 6.27
C TYR A 80 17.20 -17.51 6.41
N LYS A 81 17.82 -16.34 6.63
CA LYS A 81 19.27 -16.22 6.85
C LYS A 81 19.72 -16.74 8.21
N PHE A 82 18.86 -16.67 9.23
CA PHE A 82 19.16 -17.16 10.57
C PHE A 82 18.99 -18.68 10.67
N GLU A 83 18.04 -19.28 9.95
CA GLU A 83 17.85 -20.74 9.90
C GLU A 83 18.90 -21.45 9.04
N HIS A 84 19.41 -20.77 8.01
CA HIS A 84 20.37 -21.33 7.07
C HIS A 84 21.59 -20.41 6.93
N GLY A 85 22.43 -20.40 7.97
CA GLY A 85 23.65 -19.58 8.04
C GLY A 85 24.66 -19.78 6.90
N ASN A 86 24.45 -20.75 6.00
CA ASN A 86 25.18 -20.90 4.74
C ASN A 86 24.19 -21.15 3.60
N LYS A 87 24.48 -20.59 2.42
CA LYS A 87 23.83 -21.00 1.15
C LYS A 87 23.81 -22.53 1.08
N PRO A 88 22.69 -23.18 0.72
CA PRO A 88 22.68 -24.62 0.53
C PRO A 88 23.79 -24.99 -0.47
N GLN A 89 24.73 -25.80 0.00
CA GLN A 89 25.79 -26.34 -0.84
C GLN A 89 25.20 -27.54 -1.57
N LEU A 90 25.27 -27.53 -2.91
CA LEU A 90 25.06 -28.75 -3.67
C LEU A 90 26.19 -29.72 -3.32
N LEU A 91 25.88 -30.80 -2.60
CA LEU A 91 26.77 -31.96 -2.52
C LEU A 91 26.74 -32.62 -3.89
N ASN A 92 27.82 -32.46 -4.66
CA ASN A 92 28.07 -33.33 -5.79
C ASN A 92 28.75 -34.58 -5.24
N GLU A 93 28.17 -35.75 -5.49
CA GLU A 93 28.84 -37.03 -5.25
C GLU A 93 30.05 -37.09 -6.20
N THR A 94 31.27 -37.01 -5.66
CA THR A 94 32.45 -37.46 -6.40
C THR A 94 32.52 -38.97 -6.32
N GLU A 95 32.54 -39.59 -7.51
CA GLU A 95 32.67 -41.03 -7.76
C GLU A 95 33.93 -41.66 -7.10
#